data_AF-A0A8T3U9Y1-F1
#
_entry.id   AF-A0A8T3U9Y1-F1
#
_cell.length_a   1.000
_cell.length_b   1.000
_cell.length_c   1.000
_cell.angle_alpha   90.00
_cell.angle_beta   90.00
_cell.angle_gamma   90.00
#
_symmetry.space_group_name_H-M   'P 1'
#
loop_
_entity.id
_entity.type
_entity.pdbx_description
1 polymer ?
#
loop_
_entity_poly.entity_id
_entity_poly.type
_entity_poly.pdbx_seq_one_letter_code
_entity_poly.pdbx_strand_id
1 'polypeptide(L)'
;MSSKKILEQSTGRVLELKNIYRHYKGNYYYVEDIAINSETEEIMVIYFSLYNDEEGNRMMFTQPIKRFLEQLNPEVYDTTIQETRFEKVEFLSFKRNK
;
A
#
# COMPACT_ATOMS: atom_id res chain seq x y z
N MET A 1 -16.72 -12.54 -5.05
CA MET A 1 -17.00 -11.09 -4.91
C MET A 1 -15.89 -10.36 -5.64
N SER A 2 -16.21 -9.54 -6.64
CA SER A 2 -15.22 -8.92 -7.51
C SER A 2 -14.39 -7.90 -6.73
N SER A 3 -13.07 -8.10 -6.64
CA SER A 3 -12.15 -7.12 -6.07
C SER A 3 -12.25 -5.82 -6.87
N LYS A 4 -12.61 -4.72 -6.22
CA LYS A 4 -12.68 -3.41 -6.88
C LYS A 4 -11.24 -2.96 -7.21
N LYS A 5 -11.00 -2.62 -8.47
CA LYS A 5 -9.72 -2.10 -8.98
C LYS A 5 -9.88 -0.63 -9.35
N ILE A 6 -8.84 0.15 -9.13
CA ILE A 6 -8.81 1.59 -9.39
C ILE A 6 -7.56 1.91 -10.19
N LEU A 7 -7.71 2.62 -11.31
CA LEU A 7 -6.61 3.02 -12.18
C LEU A 7 -6.24 4.48 -11.89
N GLU A 8 -4.97 4.72 -11.54
CA GLU A 8 -4.43 6.08 -11.43
C GLU A 8 -3.88 6.51 -12.80
N GLN A 9 -4.65 7.33 -13.51
CA GLN A 9 -4.37 7.72 -14.91
C GLN A 9 -2.99 8.36 -15.10
N SER A 10 -2.50 9.12 -14.10
CA SER A 10 -1.19 9.79 -14.21
C SER A 10 0.01 8.83 -14.20
N THR A 11 -0.15 7.65 -13.58
CA THR A 11 0.93 6.65 -13.48
C THR A 11 0.68 5.42 -14.34
N GLY A 12 -0.55 5.22 -14.83
CA GLY A 12 -0.98 4.01 -15.53
C GLY A 12 -1.05 2.77 -14.64
N ARG A 13 -0.88 2.92 -13.32
CA ARG A 13 -0.85 1.81 -12.36
C ARG A 13 -2.22 1.54 -11.75
N VAL A 14 -2.47 0.27 -11.44
CA VAL A 14 -3.72 -0.21 -10.88
C VAL A 14 -3.55 -0.54 -9.40
N LEU A 15 -4.39 0.06 -8.56
CA LEU A 15 -4.58 -0.32 -7.17
C LEU A 15 -5.69 -1.38 -7.08
N GLU A 16 -5.44 -2.44 -6.32
CA GLU A 16 -6.43 -3.47 -6.03
C GLU A 16 -6.81 -3.40 -4.55
N LEU A 17 -8.10 -3.19 -4.26
CA LEU A 17 -8.59 -3.19 -2.89
C LEU A 17 -8.63 -4.61 -2.32
N LYS A 18 -8.66 -4.70 -0.99
CA LYS A 18 -8.71 -5.96 -0.24
C LYS A 18 -7.51 -6.87 -0.53
N ASN A 19 -6.35 -6.28 -0.79
CA ASN A 19 -5.10 -6.96 -1.06
C ASN A 19 -3.98 -6.45 -0.15
N ILE A 20 -2.91 -7.24 -0.08
CA ILE A 20 -1.74 -6.94 0.73
C ILE A 20 -0.68 -6.27 -0.12
N TYR A 21 -0.08 -5.23 0.43
CA TYR A 21 1.00 -4.47 -0.18
C TYR A 21 2.19 -4.41 0.78
N ARG A 22 3.39 -4.51 0.22
CA ARG A 22 4.65 -4.32 0.94
C ARG A 22 5.15 -2.91 0.66
N HIS A 23 5.45 -2.17 1.71
CA HIS A 23 6.13 -0.88 1.59
C HIS A 23 7.62 -1.09 1.30
N TYR A 24 8.27 -0.13 0.64
CA TYR A 24 9.73 -0.18 0.37
C TYR A 24 10.62 -0.37 1.59
N LYS A 25 10.16 0.08 2.76
CA LYS A 25 10.85 -0.16 4.04
C LYS A 25 10.65 -1.57 4.63
N GLY A 26 9.92 -2.45 3.95
CA GLY A 26 9.80 -3.87 4.31
C GLY A 26 8.53 -4.27 5.04
N ASN A 27 7.80 -3.33 5.64
CA ASN A 27 6.54 -3.62 6.34
C ASN A 27 5.38 -3.93 5.39
N TYR A 28 4.40 -4.69 5.89
CA TYR A 28 3.23 -5.10 5.14
C TYR A 28 1.97 -4.38 5.61
N TYR A 29 1.11 -4.09 4.66
CA TYR A 29 -0.11 -3.33 4.84
C TYR A 29 -1.24 -3.97 4.04
N TYR A 30 -2.46 -3.85 4.54
CA TYR A 30 -3.66 -4.31 3.84
C TYR A 30 -4.46 -3.10 3.40
N VAL A 31 -4.70 -2.99 2.08
CA VAL A 31 -5.46 -1.90 1.48
C VAL A 31 -6.95 -2.20 1.62
N GLU A 32 -7.63 -1.38 2.41
CA GLU A 32 -9.04 -1.58 2.74
C GLU A 32 -9.96 -0.90 1.73
N ASP A 33 -9.76 0.38 1.49
CA ASP A 33 -10.62 1.16 0.60
C ASP A 33 -9.91 2.41 0.06
N ILE A 34 -10.65 3.24 -0.67
CA ILE A 34 -10.28 4.60 -0.99
C ILE A 34 -11.27 5.60 -0.40
N ALA A 35 -10.81 6.83 -0.23
CA ALA A 35 -11.65 7.99 0.06
C ALA A 35 -11.29 9.15 -0.86
N ILE A 36 -12.16 10.15 -0.91
CA ILE A 36 -11.87 11.44 -1.52
C ILE A 36 -11.59 12.41 -0.36
N ASN A 37 -10.45 13.08 -0.40
CA ASN A 37 -10.17 14.17 0.54
C ASN A 37 -11.13 15.32 0.24
N SER A 38 -11.93 15.75 1.23
CA SER A 38 -12.94 16.80 1.03
C SER A 38 -12.37 18.19 0.80
N GLU A 39 -11.11 18.45 1.18
CA GLU A 39 -10.45 19.74 1.03
C GLU A 39 -9.68 19.84 -0.28
N THR A 40 -9.04 18.74 -0.71
CA THR A 40 -8.15 18.72 -1.89
C THR A 40 -8.73 17.97 -3.09
N GLU A 41 -9.85 17.27 -2.90
CA GLU A 41 -10.47 16.36 -3.87
C GLU A 41 -9.55 15.21 -4.33
N GLU A 42 -8.41 15.00 -3.65
CA GLU A 42 -7.49 13.93 -3.99
C GLU A 42 -8.02 12.56 -3.57
N ILE A 43 -7.78 11.56 -4.41
CA ILE A 43 -8.06 10.16 -4.08
C ILE A 43 -7.00 9.69 -3.06
N MET A 44 -7.49 9.22 -1.92
CA MET A 44 -6.71 8.73 -0.80
C MET A 44 -6.87 7.22 -0.68
N VAL A 45 -5.78 6.51 -0.43
CA VAL A 45 -5.78 5.07 -0.15
C VAL A 45 -5.86 4.86 1.36
N ILE A 46 -6.86 4.09 1.82
CA ILE A 46 -7.03 3.70 3.22
C ILE A 46 -6.45 2.30 3.40
N TYR A 47 -5.50 2.16 4.32
CA TYR A 47 -4.83 0.89 4.57
C TYR A 47 -4.43 0.74 6.04
N PHE A 48 -4.26 -0.50 6.48
CA PHE A 48 -3.86 -0.80 7.85
C PHE A 48 -2.54 -1.55 7.88
N SER A 49 -1.74 -1.34 8.93
CA SER A 49 -0.57 -2.17 9.21
C SER A 49 -0.96 -3.64 9.39
N LEU A 50 -0.09 -4.56 8.97
CA LEU A 50 -0.15 -5.99 9.34
C LEU A 50 0.82 -6.31 10.48
N TYR A 51 1.13 -5.29 11.29
CA TYR A 51 1.90 -5.34 12.52
C TYR A 51 1.21 -4.43 13.55
N ASN A 52 1.55 -4.63 14.82
CA ASN A 52 1.01 -3.83 15.91
C ASN A 52 1.99 -2.73 16.31
N ASP A 53 1.46 -1.63 16.85
CA ASP A 53 2.25 -0.65 17.59
C ASP A 53 2.72 -1.21 18.95
N GLU A 54 3.39 -0.38 19.73
CA GLU A 54 3.94 -0.74 21.05
C GLU A 54 2.86 -1.15 22.06
N GLU A 55 1.62 -0.71 21.87
CA GLU A 55 0.48 -1.01 22.72
C GLU A 55 -0.31 -2.24 22.22
N GLY A 56 0.11 -2.86 21.12
CA GLY A 56 -0.55 -4.02 20.55
C GLY A 56 -1.70 -3.68 19.59
N ASN A 57 -1.84 -2.42 19.17
CA ASN A 57 -2.93 -1.98 18.30
C ASN A 57 -2.53 -1.98 16.83
N ARG A 58 -3.50 -2.29 15.97
CA ARG A 58 -3.35 -2.15 14.52
C ARG A 58 -3.55 -0.69 14.12
N MET A 59 -2.63 -0.13 13.36
CA MET A 59 -2.69 1.26 12.92
C MET A 59 -3.39 1.37 11.55
N MET A 60 -4.24 2.39 11.39
CA MET A 60 -4.84 2.77 10.12
C MET A 60 -4.15 4.03 9.58
N PHE A 61 -3.89 4.04 8.29
CA PHE A 61 -3.22 5.14 7.59
C PHE A 61 -4.00 5.52 6.34
N THR A 62 -3.75 6.74 5.88
CA THR A 62 -4.25 7.25 4.60
C THR A 62 -3.14 7.98 3.86
N GLN A 63 -3.09 7.85 2.53
CA GLN A 63 -2.11 8.56 1.70
C GLN A 63 -2.65 8.80 0.29
N PRO A 64 -2.27 9.89 -0.41
CA PRO A 64 -2.68 10.10 -1.80
C PRO A 64 -2.29 8.91 -2.69
N ILE A 65 -3.19 8.49 -3.58
CA ILE A 65 -2.98 7.35 -4.48
C ILE A 65 -1.71 7.51 -5.34
N LYS A 66 -1.42 8.74 -5.76
CA LYS A 66 -0.21 9.08 -6.53
C LYS A 66 1.08 8.74 -5.77
N ARG A 67 1.11 9.03 -4.46
CA ARG A 67 2.23 8.70 -3.57
C ARG A 67 2.29 7.19 -3.32
N PHE A 68 1.13 6.54 -3.15
CA PHE A 68 1.05 5.10 -2.90
C PHE A 68 1.59 4.28 -4.08
N LEU A 69 1.22 4.63 -5.32
CA LEU A 69 1.64 3.96 -6.56
C LEU A 69 2.92 4.56 -7.19
N GLU A 70 3.66 5.37 -6.43
CA GLU A 70 4.84 6.08 -6.91
C GLU A 70 6.00 5.12 -7.21
N GLN A 71 6.76 5.39 -8.27
CA GLN A 71 8.06 4.74 -8.48
C GLN A 71 9.10 5.36 -7.56
N LEU A 72 9.95 4.53 -6.96
CA LEU A 72 11.06 5.00 -6.15
C LEU A 72 12.16 5.55 -7.07
N ASN A 73 12.80 6.64 -6.65
CA ASN A 73 14.00 7.12 -7.31
C ASN A 73 15.20 6.20 -6.92
N PRO A 74 15.82 5.48 -7.88
CA PRO A 74 16.96 4.61 -7.60
C PRO A 74 18.22 5.35 -7.13
N GLU A 75 18.32 6.67 -7.35
CA GLU A 75 19.42 7.49 -6.82
C GLU A 75 19.27 7.74 -5.31
N VAL A 76 18.06 7.60 -4.77
CA VAL A 76 17.73 7.92 -3.37
C VAL A 76 17.51 6.65 -2.56
N TYR A 77 16.93 5.61 -3.17
CA TYR A 77 16.54 4.38 -2.50
C TYR A 77 17.16 3.15 -3.17
N ASP A 78 17.51 2.16 -2.36
CA ASP A 78 17.82 0.83 -2.88
C ASP A 78 16.55 0.19 -3.45
N THR A 79 16.51 0.07 -4.77
CA THR A 79 15.39 -0.47 -5.54
C THR A 79 15.61 -1.91 -5.98
N THR A 80 16.69 -2.57 -5.54
CA THR A 80 16.99 -3.98 -5.89
C THR A 80 15.92 -4.96 -5.44
N ILE A 81 15.18 -4.62 -4.38
CA ILE A 81 14.12 -5.46 -3.82
C ILE A 81 12.74 -5.06 -4.35
N GLN A 82 12.50 -3.77 -4.60
CA GLN A 82 11.25 -3.27 -5.19
C GLN A 82 11.42 -1.89 -5.82
N GLU A 83 10.64 -1.62 -6.86
CA GLU A 83 10.74 -0.39 -7.66
C GLU A 83 9.66 0.66 -7.32
N THR A 84 8.59 0.26 -6.63
CA THR A 84 7.49 1.15 -6.25
C THR A 84 7.40 1.36 -4.76
N ARG A 85 6.76 2.45 -4.31
CA ARG A 85 6.60 2.73 -2.88
C ARG A 85 5.84 1.64 -2.15
N PHE A 86 4.80 1.10 -2.78
CA PHE A 86 4.03 -0.05 -2.31
C PHE A 86 3.82 -1.05 -3.44
N GLU A 87 4.29 -2.27 -3.25
CA GLU A 87 4.14 -3.36 -4.23
C GLU A 87 3.15 -4.41 -3.73
N LYS A 88 2.23 -4.85 -4.60
CA LYS A 88 1.23 -5.88 -4.24
C LYS A 88 1.95 -7.21 -4.00
N VAL A 89 1.56 -7.90 -2.93
CA VAL A 89 2.10 -9.21 -2.58
C VAL A 89 1.07 -10.28 -2.94
N GLU A 90 1.45 -11.23 -3.79
CA GLU A 90 0.55 -12.32 -4.18
C GLU A 90 0.47 -13.42 -3.12
N PHE A 91 1.57 -13.69 -2.41
CA PHE A 91 1.64 -14.74 -1.41
C PHE A 91 2.40 -14.27 -0.18
N LEU A 92 1.72 -14.20 0.97
CA LEU A 92 2.38 -14.19 2.27
C LEU A 92 2.56 -15.63 2.74
N SER A 93 3.77 -16.18 2.65
CA SER A 93 4.07 -17.43 3.35
C SER A 93 4.22 -17.13 4.84
N PHE A 94 3.18 -17.37 5.62
CA PHE A 94 3.32 -17.41 7.08
C PHE A 94 4.05 -18.70 7.47
N LYS A 95 5.33 -18.58 7.86
CA LYS A 95 5.95 -19.63 8.67
C LYS A 95 5.31 -19.56 10.05
N ARG A 96 4.40 -20.50 10.34
CA ARG A 96 3.96 -20.75 11.71
C ARG A 96 5.19 -21.20 12.50
N ASN A 97 5.69 -20.34 13.39
CA ASN A 97 6.62 -20.80 14.42
C ASN A 97 5.81 -21.73 15.32
N LYS A 98 6.24 -23.00 15.36
CA LYS A 98 5.69 -24.04 16.24
C LYS A 98 6.35 -23.95 17.60
#